data_AF-A0A2V9Q8T5-F1
#
_entry.id   AF-A0A2V9Q8T5-F1
#
_cell.length_a   1.000
_cell.length_b   1.000
_cell.length_c   1.000
_cell.angle_alpha   90.00
_cell.angle_beta   90.00
_cell.angle_gamma   90.00
#
_symmetry.space_group_name_H-M   'P 1'
#
loop_
_entity.id
_entity.type
_entity.pdbx_description
1 polymer ?
#
loop_
_entity_poly.entity_id
_entity_poly.type
_entity_poly.pdbx_seq_one_letter_code
_entity_poly.pdbx_strand_id
1 'polypeptide(L)'
;MNSLTIGFISAGCIFGGVLLGMLLQKILPQHHLQSDSKDTVKVGAGMLATLTALVLGLLVSSAKGSFDAMNAGIAQTGAKIILLDHVLADYGPETKEVREQLRRTVESVIERIWPEKKGGLGGLHAMETLDRPKALQATLRELMPRSDLQKSLLGQASQISSDVLQTRLLLVEQQQNELPPAFLVLLIFWLTGLFISFGLFAPRNGTVLAVLLICAVSVSSAIFLVLEMNRPLDGFIKVSSAPLRKAVELIGK
;
A
#
# COMPACT_ATOMS: atom_id res chain seq x y z
N MET A 1 -12.36 7.59 2.44
CA MET A 1 -11.61 8.85 2.69
C MET A 1 -10.25 8.79 2.00
N ASN A 2 -9.84 9.88 1.35
CA ASN A 2 -8.55 9.98 0.67
C ASN A 2 -7.41 10.06 1.70
N SER A 3 -6.27 9.42 1.45
CA SER A 3 -5.09 9.40 2.35
C SER A 3 -4.62 10.82 2.68
N LEU A 4 -4.69 11.72 1.69
CA LEU A 4 -4.41 13.14 1.85
C LEU A 4 -5.30 13.81 2.90
N THR A 5 -6.60 13.52 2.88
CA THR A 5 -7.54 14.10 3.84
C THR A 5 -7.18 13.68 5.26
N ILE A 6 -6.82 12.41 5.46
CA ILE A 6 -6.41 11.91 6.78
C ILE A 6 -5.07 12.54 7.19
N GLY A 7 -4.12 12.71 6.27
CA GLY A 7 -2.85 13.40 6.52
C GLY A 7 -3.03 14.88 6.93
N PHE A 8 -3.95 15.60 6.28
CA PHE A 8 -4.26 16.98 6.67
C PHE A 8 -5.01 17.07 8.00
N ILE A 9 -5.95 16.15 8.25
CA ILE A 9 -6.65 16.07 9.54
C ILE A 9 -5.66 15.76 10.65
N SER A 10 -4.75 14.79 10.46
CA SER A 10 -3.74 14.46 11.47
C SER A 10 -2.80 15.64 11.74
N ALA A 11 -2.33 16.33 10.70
CA ALA A 11 -1.52 17.54 10.85
C ALA A 11 -2.27 18.63 11.62
N GLY A 12 -3.54 18.87 11.27
CA GLY A 12 -4.41 19.83 11.95
C GLY A 12 -4.65 19.47 13.42
N CYS A 13 -4.92 18.20 13.73
CA CYS A 13 -5.11 17.73 15.10
C CYS A 13 -3.82 17.87 15.93
N ILE A 14 -2.69 17.39 15.40
CA ILE A 14 -1.40 17.40 16.11
C ILE A 14 -0.93 18.85 16.35
N PHE A 15 -0.97 19.70 15.32
CA PHE A 15 -0.60 21.11 15.47
C PHE A 15 -1.62 21.89 16.31
N GLY A 16 -2.92 21.59 16.18
CA GLY A 16 -3.97 22.11 17.05
C GLY A 16 -3.73 21.76 18.52
N GLY A 17 -3.17 20.57 18.78
CA GLY A 17 -2.70 20.17 20.10
C GLY A 17 -1.65 21.13 20.68
N VAL A 18 -0.65 21.53 19.88
CA VAL A 18 0.35 22.52 20.29
C VAL A 18 -0.30 23.83 20.71
N LEU A 19 -1.20 24.35 19.85
CA LEU A 19 -1.88 25.62 20.10
C LEU A 19 -2.76 25.53 21.35
N LEU A 20 -3.50 24.42 21.53
CA LEU A 20 -4.31 24.16 22.70
C LEU A 20 -3.47 24.08 23.98
N GLY A 21 -2.31 23.42 23.93
CA GLY A 21 -1.35 23.40 25.03
C GLY A 21 -0.87 24.80 25.40
N MET A 22 -0.49 25.62 24.42
CA MET A 22 -0.05 27.00 24.65
C MET A 22 -1.17 27.90 25.19
N LEU A 23 -2.43 27.65 24.80
CA LEU A 23 -3.61 28.33 25.34
C LEU A 23 -3.91 27.89 26.77
N LEU A 24 -3.86 26.60 27.07
CA LEU A 24 -4.00 26.06 28.42
C LEU A 24 -2.93 26.63 29.35
N GLN A 25 -1.69 26.79 28.88
CA GLN A 25 -0.62 27.46 29.62
C GLN A 25 -1.00 28.90 30.04
N LYS A 26 -1.86 29.60 29.29
CA LYS A 26 -2.35 30.95 29.63
C LYS A 26 -3.44 30.93 30.70
N ILE A 27 -4.23 29.85 30.75
CA ILE A 27 -5.44 29.74 31.56
C ILE A 27 -5.15 29.07 32.91
N LEU A 28 -4.14 28.19 32.98
CA LEU A 28 -3.83 27.44 34.18
C LEU A 28 -3.17 28.30 35.27
N PRO A 29 -3.65 28.24 36.53
CA PRO A 29 -3.01 28.84 37.69
C PRO A 29 -1.56 28.37 37.88
N GLN A 30 -0.70 29.25 38.41
CA GLN A 30 0.73 28.98 38.61
C GLN A 30 1.03 27.72 39.45
N HIS A 31 0.10 27.28 40.31
CA HIS A 31 0.29 26.08 41.13
C HIS A 31 0.31 24.76 40.31
N HIS A 32 -0.32 24.72 39.13
CA HIS A 32 -0.28 23.54 38.24
C HIS A 32 0.95 23.54 37.32
N LEU A 33 1.70 24.65 37.29
CA LEU A 33 2.91 24.84 36.48
C LEU A 33 4.19 24.80 37.33
N GLN A 34 4.08 24.38 38.60
CA GLN A 34 5.24 24.14 39.47
C GLN A 34 6.12 23.01 38.91
N SER A 35 7.41 23.04 39.26
CA SER A 35 8.44 22.10 38.76
C SER A 35 8.00 20.64 38.85
N ASP A 36 7.42 20.26 39.98
CA ASP A 36 7.13 18.85 40.30
C ASP A 36 5.98 18.29 39.45
N SER A 37 4.95 19.11 39.21
CA SER A 37 3.85 18.77 38.29
C SER A 37 4.35 18.72 36.84
N LYS A 38 5.19 19.67 36.45
CA LYS A 38 5.79 19.72 35.11
C LYS A 38 6.65 18.49 34.83
N ASP A 39 7.47 18.07 35.78
CA ASP A 39 8.35 16.92 35.61
C ASP A 39 7.56 15.60 35.57
N THR A 40 6.48 15.49 36.36
CA THR A 40 5.54 14.35 36.26
C THR A 40 4.90 14.26 34.87
N VAL A 41 4.41 15.38 34.32
CA VAL A 41 3.79 15.39 32.98
C VAL A 41 4.83 15.10 31.89
N LYS A 42 6.08 15.57 32.02
CA LYS A 42 7.16 15.22 31.08
C LYS A 42 7.46 13.72 31.10
N VAL A 43 7.50 13.08 32.28
CA VAL A 43 7.70 11.62 32.38
C VAL A 43 6.55 10.88 31.68
N GLY A 44 5.30 11.30 31.93
CA GLY A 44 4.12 10.74 31.24
C GLY A 44 4.17 10.95 29.72
N ALA A 45 4.56 12.14 29.26
CA ALA A 45 4.75 12.45 27.84
C ALA A 45 5.87 11.61 27.22
N GLY A 46 6.96 11.36 27.96
CA GLY A 46 8.04 10.47 27.54
C GLY A 46 7.55 9.03 27.32
N MET A 47 6.75 8.51 28.26
CA MET A 47 6.12 7.19 28.13
C MET A 47 5.12 7.13 26.96
N LEU A 48 4.34 8.19 26.75
CA LEU A 48 3.43 8.27 25.60
C LEU A 48 4.19 8.34 24.27
N ALA A 49 5.33 9.05 24.23
CA ALA A 49 6.21 9.12 23.07
C ALA A 49 6.77 7.74 22.72
N THR A 50 7.25 6.96 23.68
CA THR A 50 7.81 5.63 23.39
C THR A 50 6.74 4.68 22.86
N LEU A 51 5.55 4.65 23.47
CA LEU A 51 4.42 3.85 22.99
C LEU A 51 3.99 4.27 21.57
N THR A 52 3.86 5.56 21.34
CA THR A 52 3.49 6.12 20.03
C THR A 52 4.52 5.79 18.96
N ALA A 53 5.81 5.92 19.28
CA ALA A 53 6.90 5.61 18.36
C ALA A 53 6.90 4.12 17.97
N LEU A 54 6.67 3.22 18.93
CA LEU A 54 6.57 1.78 18.67
C LEU A 54 5.37 1.47 17.77
N VAL A 55 4.19 2.00 18.08
CA VAL A 55 2.98 1.76 17.27
C VAL A 55 3.16 2.32 15.86
N LEU A 56 3.66 3.55 15.71
CA LEU A 56 3.92 4.14 14.39
C LEU A 56 4.96 3.31 13.61
N GLY A 57 6.03 2.85 14.26
CA GLY A 57 7.04 1.99 13.64
C GLY A 57 6.47 0.66 13.15
N LEU A 58 5.61 0.02 13.95
CA LEU A 58 4.92 -1.22 13.57
C LEU A 58 3.96 -0.99 12.40
N LEU A 59 3.23 0.13 12.39
CA LEU A 59 2.34 0.48 11.28
C LEU A 59 3.11 0.75 9.98
N VAL A 60 4.24 1.45 10.05
CA VAL A 60 5.14 1.65 8.90
C VAL A 60 5.68 0.33 8.39
N SER A 61 6.15 -0.54 9.29
CA SER A 61 6.66 -1.87 8.93
C SER A 61 5.57 -2.74 8.28
N SER A 62 4.37 -2.75 8.84
CA SER A 62 3.23 -3.51 8.30
C SER A 62 2.81 -2.99 6.93
N ALA A 63 2.65 -1.67 6.77
CA ALA A 63 2.27 -1.07 5.50
C ALA A 63 3.35 -1.32 4.42
N LYS A 64 4.63 -1.26 4.81
CA LYS A 64 5.74 -1.64 3.94
C LYS A 64 5.69 -3.12 3.54
N GLY A 65 5.44 -4.01 4.49
CA GLY A 65 5.28 -5.44 4.22
C GLY A 65 4.17 -5.72 3.20
N SER A 66 3.02 -5.07 3.35
CA SER A 66 1.91 -5.17 2.39
C SER A 66 2.30 -4.66 0.99
N PHE A 67 2.98 -3.52 0.91
CA PHE A 67 3.47 -2.97 -0.36
C PHE A 67 4.47 -3.90 -1.05
N ASP A 68 5.45 -4.40 -0.30
CA ASP A 68 6.49 -5.30 -0.80
C ASP A 68 5.88 -6.65 -1.26
N ALA A 69 4.89 -7.17 -0.53
CA ALA A 69 4.16 -8.39 -0.92
C ALA A 69 3.39 -8.22 -2.24
N MET A 70 2.70 -7.08 -2.41
CA MET A 70 2.02 -6.76 -3.66
C MET A 70 3.01 -6.63 -4.83
N ASN A 71 4.13 -5.96 -4.61
CA ASN A 71 5.20 -5.82 -5.61
C ASN A 71 5.82 -7.17 -6.00
N ALA A 72 6.10 -8.04 -5.02
CA ALA A 72 6.61 -9.38 -5.25
C ALA A 72 5.60 -10.24 -6.03
N GLY A 73 4.31 -10.17 -5.68
CA GLY A 73 3.25 -10.88 -6.38
C GLY A 73 3.12 -10.47 -7.85
N ILE A 74 3.15 -9.16 -8.15
CA ILE A 74 3.14 -8.65 -9.53
C ILE A 74 4.38 -9.08 -10.30
N ALA A 75 5.57 -9.02 -9.69
CA ALA A 75 6.80 -9.50 -10.30
C ALA A 75 6.74 -11.01 -10.61
N GLN A 76 6.21 -11.81 -9.68
CA GLN A 76 6.02 -13.24 -9.86
C GLN A 76 5.02 -13.55 -10.98
N THR A 77 3.91 -12.81 -11.07
CA THR A 77 2.95 -12.94 -12.18
C THR A 77 3.60 -12.62 -13.53
N GLY A 78 4.39 -11.54 -13.62
CA GLY A 78 5.13 -11.21 -14.84
C GLY A 78 6.10 -12.31 -15.27
N ALA A 79 6.86 -12.87 -14.33
CA ALA A 79 7.77 -13.98 -14.60
C ALA A 79 7.03 -15.26 -15.07
N LYS A 80 5.91 -15.61 -14.42
CA LYS A 80 5.07 -16.75 -14.83
C LYS A 80 4.46 -16.56 -16.21
N ILE A 81 4.07 -15.34 -16.58
CA ILE A 81 3.57 -15.03 -17.93
C ILE A 81 4.65 -15.25 -18.99
N ILE A 82 5.89 -14.81 -18.73
CA ILE A 82 7.03 -15.06 -19.64
C ILE A 82 7.29 -16.56 -19.77
N LEU A 83 7.28 -17.30 -18.65
CA LEU A 83 7.48 -18.74 -18.67
C LEU A 83 6.35 -19.46 -19.45
N LEU A 84 5.11 -19.02 -19.28
CA LEU A 84 3.96 -19.54 -20.03
C LEU A 84 4.15 -19.32 -21.54
N ASP A 85 4.64 -18.15 -21.94
CA ASP A 85 4.93 -17.84 -23.33
C ASP A 85 6.01 -18.76 -23.93
N HIS A 86 7.09 -19.03 -23.20
CA HIS A 86 8.12 -19.99 -23.60
C HIS A 86 7.55 -21.41 -23.76
N VAL A 87 6.76 -21.90 -22.80
CA VAL A 87 6.13 -23.23 -22.88
C VAL A 87 5.19 -23.33 -24.08
N LEU A 88 4.44 -22.26 -24.38
CA LEU A 88 3.58 -22.19 -25.56
C LEU A 88 4.40 -22.16 -26.86
N ALA A 89 5.53 -21.46 -26.89
CA ALA A 89 6.44 -21.46 -28.03
C ALA A 89 7.01 -22.86 -28.31
N ASP A 90 7.42 -23.58 -27.25
CA ASP A 90 7.94 -24.95 -27.35
C ASP A 90 6.87 -25.97 -27.78
N TYR A 91 5.58 -25.71 -27.48
CA TYR A 91 4.47 -26.57 -27.92
C TYR A 91 4.33 -26.59 -29.44
N GLY A 92 4.62 -25.46 -30.10
CA GLY A 92 4.63 -25.31 -31.55
C GLY A 92 3.68 -24.23 -32.07
N PRO A 93 3.54 -24.11 -33.41
CA PRO A 93 2.86 -22.99 -34.06
C PRO A 93 1.35 -22.94 -33.80
N GLU A 94 0.74 -24.02 -33.31
CA GLU A 94 -0.69 -24.11 -32.97
C GLU A 94 -1.06 -23.19 -31.78
N THR A 95 -0.09 -22.67 -31.04
CA THR A 95 -0.32 -21.78 -29.88
C THR A 95 -0.23 -20.30 -30.21
N LYS A 96 0.00 -19.90 -31.47
CA LYS A 96 0.16 -18.48 -31.86
C LYS A 96 -1.03 -17.63 -31.42
N GLU A 97 -2.24 -18.10 -31.69
CA GLU A 97 -3.48 -17.42 -31.28
C GLU A 97 -3.60 -17.30 -29.76
N VAL A 98 -3.16 -18.32 -29.02
CA VAL A 98 -3.14 -18.33 -27.55
C VAL A 98 -2.14 -17.30 -27.01
N ARG A 99 -0.94 -17.21 -27.60
CA ARG A 99 0.10 -16.23 -27.23
C ARG A 99 -0.38 -14.80 -27.49
N GLU A 100 -1.05 -14.55 -28.63
CA GLU A 100 -1.66 -13.25 -28.95
C GLU A 100 -2.81 -12.89 -28.00
N GLN A 101 -3.62 -13.87 -27.59
CA GLN A 101 -4.67 -13.66 -26.59
C GLN A 101 -4.09 -13.38 -25.20
N LEU A 102 -3.01 -14.08 -24.82
CA LEU A 102 -2.28 -13.82 -23.58
C LEU A 102 -1.75 -12.39 -23.57
N ARG A 103 -1.09 -11.96 -24.64
CA ARG A 103 -0.58 -10.59 -24.80
C ARG A 103 -1.67 -9.53 -24.58
N ARG A 104 -2.77 -9.63 -25.35
CA ARG A 104 -3.92 -8.71 -25.24
C ARG A 104 -4.56 -8.71 -23.86
N THR A 105 -4.59 -9.86 -23.20
CA THR A 105 -5.11 -9.97 -21.84
C THR A 105 -4.23 -9.22 -20.85
N VAL A 106 -2.90 -9.38 -20.93
CA VAL A 106 -1.95 -8.70 -20.04
C VAL A 106 -1.94 -7.19 -20.30
N GLU A 107 -1.99 -6.75 -21.56
CA GLU A 107 -2.13 -5.34 -21.94
C GLU A 107 -3.41 -4.74 -21.34
N SER A 108 -4.55 -5.42 -21.48
CA SER A 108 -5.82 -4.98 -20.89
C SER A 108 -5.77 -4.94 -19.35
N VAL A 109 -5.04 -5.84 -18.70
CA VAL A 109 -4.85 -5.82 -17.24
C VAL A 109 -4.04 -4.60 -16.83
N ILE A 110 -2.96 -4.30 -17.56
CA ILE A 110 -2.11 -3.13 -17.29
C ILE A 110 -2.92 -1.84 -17.39
N GLU A 111 -3.71 -1.68 -18.45
CA GLU A 111 -4.53 -0.49 -18.67
C GLU A 111 -5.60 -0.30 -17.59
N ARG A 112 -6.20 -1.40 -17.11
CA ARG A 112 -7.24 -1.35 -16.07
C ARG A 112 -6.67 -1.07 -14.69
N ILE A 113 -5.55 -1.70 -14.32
CA ILE A 113 -4.96 -1.52 -12.98
C ILE A 113 -4.17 -0.19 -12.91
N TRP A 114 -3.43 0.16 -13.97
CA TRP A 114 -2.65 1.40 -14.08
C TRP A 114 -3.17 2.31 -15.21
N PRO A 115 -4.37 2.90 -15.07
CA PRO A 115 -4.90 3.81 -16.08
C PRO A 115 -4.02 5.06 -16.19
N GLU A 116 -3.67 5.48 -17.41
CA GLU A 116 -2.88 6.70 -17.64
C GLU A 116 -3.67 7.97 -17.30
N LYS A 117 -5.01 7.92 -17.36
CA LYS A 117 -5.90 9.02 -16.95
C LYS A 117 -6.34 8.84 -15.49
N LYS A 118 -6.01 9.81 -14.64
CA LYS A 118 -6.49 9.92 -13.26
C LYS A 118 -8.02 10.11 -13.27
N GLY A 119 -8.79 9.02 -13.10
CA GLY A 119 -10.26 9.08 -13.04
C GLY A 119 -11.02 7.79 -13.34
N GLY A 120 -10.37 6.74 -13.85
CA GLY A 120 -10.99 5.41 -13.97
C GLY A 120 -11.04 4.65 -12.65
N LEU A 121 -11.95 3.67 -12.53
CA LEU A 121 -11.97 2.63 -11.49
C LEU A 121 -10.74 1.72 -11.63
N GLY A 122 -9.55 2.27 -11.35
CA GLY A 122 -8.27 1.57 -11.40
C GLY A 122 -7.95 0.82 -10.11
N GLY A 123 -6.74 0.25 -10.04
CA GLY A 123 -6.21 -0.35 -8.83
C GLY A 123 -6.88 -1.66 -8.40
N LEU A 124 -7.20 -1.79 -7.11
CA LEU A 124 -7.66 -3.06 -6.54
C LEU A 124 -9.03 -3.47 -7.10
N HIS A 125 -9.93 -2.51 -7.32
CA HIS A 125 -11.26 -2.79 -7.85
C HIS A 125 -11.23 -3.29 -9.30
N ALA A 126 -10.28 -2.80 -10.11
CA ALA A 126 -9.97 -3.37 -11.43
C ALA A 126 -9.40 -4.78 -11.29
N MET A 127 -8.52 -4.98 -10.30
CA MET A 127 -7.96 -6.29 -9.99
C MET A 127 -9.00 -7.29 -9.55
N GLU A 128 -10.08 -6.91 -8.85
CA GLU A 128 -11.19 -7.78 -8.44
C GLU A 128 -12.14 -8.11 -9.61
N THR A 129 -12.53 -7.09 -10.38
CA THR A 129 -13.50 -7.19 -11.50
C THR A 129 -12.93 -7.83 -12.77
N LEU A 130 -11.64 -8.14 -12.80
CA LEU A 130 -11.00 -8.93 -13.86
C LEU A 130 -11.50 -10.39 -13.83
N ASP A 131 -12.72 -10.62 -14.29
CA ASP A 131 -13.39 -11.93 -14.37
C ASP A 131 -12.89 -12.79 -15.56
N ARG A 132 -11.74 -12.45 -16.13
CA ARG A 132 -11.20 -13.02 -17.39
C ARG A 132 -9.99 -13.99 -17.29
N PRO A 133 -9.62 -14.62 -16.15
CA PRO A 133 -8.69 -15.75 -16.19
C PRO A 133 -9.31 -17.00 -16.86
N LYS A 134 -10.64 -17.10 -16.90
CA LYS A 134 -11.37 -18.24 -17.51
C LYS A 134 -11.18 -18.32 -19.03
N ALA A 135 -11.00 -17.18 -19.71
CA ALA A 135 -10.88 -17.16 -21.17
C ALA A 135 -9.58 -17.83 -21.64
N LEU A 136 -8.45 -17.56 -20.98
CA LEU A 136 -7.18 -18.20 -21.32
C LEU A 136 -7.18 -19.69 -21.00
N GLN A 137 -7.75 -20.09 -19.85
CA GLN A 137 -7.92 -21.51 -19.52
C GLN A 137 -8.85 -22.25 -20.48
N ALA A 138 -9.90 -21.60 -20.98
CA ALA A 138 -10.78 -22.19 -21.99
C ALA A 138 -10.02 -22.45 -23.30
N THR A 139 -9.26 -21.47 -23.78
CA THR A 139 -8.46 -21.60 -25.01
C THR A 139 -7.35 -22.65 -24.87
N LEU A 140 -6.73 -22.79 -23.69
CA LEU A 140 -5.77 -23.87 -23.43
C LEU A 140 -6.42 -25.26 -23.52
N ARG A 141 -7.67 -25.41 -23.07
CA ARG A 141 -8.39 -26.70 -23.14
C ARG A 141 -8.81 -27.09 -24.55
N GLU A 142 -8.85 -26.15 -25.49
CA GLU A 142 -9.18 -26.39 -26.89
C GLU A 142 -7.99 -26.95 -27.70
N LEU A 143 -6.77 -26.90 -27.16
CA LEU A 143 -5.59 -27.49 -27.79
C LEU A 143 -5.67 -29.03 -27.77
N MET A 144 -5.49 -29.65 -28.94
CA MET A 144 -5.48 -31.11 -29.10
C MET A 144 -4.04 -31.64 -29.21
N PRO A 145 -3.41 -32.09 -28.12
CA PRO A 145 -2.04 -32.60 -28.16
C PRO A 145 -1.95 -33.86 -29.03
N ARG A 146 -1.00 -33.87 -29.95
CA ARG A 146 -0.73 -34.99 -30.89
C ARG A 146 0.44 -35.87 -30.44
N SER A 147 1.20 -35.45 -29.43
CA SER A 147 2.34 -36.19 -28.86
C SER A 147 2.37 -36.13 -27.33
N ASP A 148 3.07 -37.08 -26.70
CA ASP A 148 3.28 -37.08 -25.25
C ASP A 148 4.04 -35.84 -24.77
N LEU A 149 4.95 -35.30 -25.60
CA LEU A 149 5.65 -34.05 -25.33
C LEU A 149 4.69 -32.86 -25.30
N GLN A 150 3.80 -32.74 -26.30
CA GLN A 150 2.75 -31.71 -26.31
C GLN A 150 1.80 -31.85 -25.13
N LYS A 151 1.45 -33.08 -24.74
CA LYS A 151 0.61 -33.34 -23.57
C LYS A 151 1.28 -32.86 -22.27
N SER A 152 2.58 -33.09 -22.11
CA SER A 152 3.37 -32.59 -20.97
C SER A 152 3.44 -31.05 -20.95
N LEU A 153 3.72 -30.42 -22.09
CA LEU A 153 3.78 -28.95 -22.20
C LEU A 153 2.43 -28.29 -21.92
N LEU A 154 1.33 -28.88 -22.40
CA LEU A 154 -0.02 -28.41 -22.09
C LEU A 154 -0.33 -28.49 -20.59
N GLY A 155 0.09 -29.57 -19.93
CA GLY A 155 0.00 -29.72 -18.48
C GLY A 155 0.76 -28.63 -17.73
N GLN A 156 1.99 -28.33 -18.15
CA GLN A 156 2.80 -27.24 -17.59
C GLN A 156 2.14 -25.87 -17.81
N ALA A 157 1.64 -25.58 -19.01
CA ALA A 157 0.94 -24.34 -19.32
C ALA A 157 -0.32 -24.15 -18.45
N SER A 158 -1.11 -25.21 -18.27
CA SER A 158 -2.29 -25.21 -17.40
C SER A 158 -1.92 -24.98 -15.93
N GLN A 159 -0.83 -25.57 -15.45
CA GLN A 159 -0.33 -25.36 -14.10
C GLN A 159 0.10 -23.90 -13.88
N ILE A 160 0.91 -23.35 -14.78
CA ILE A 160 1.37 -21.95 -14.69
C ILE A 160 0.18 -20.99 -14.70
N SER A 161 -0.81 -21.23 -15.56
CA SER A 161 -2.03 -20.41 -15.59
C SER A 161 -2.81 -20.47 -14.26
N SER A 162 -2.91 -21.66 -13.65
CA SER A 162 -3.56 -21.84 -12.35
C SER A 162 -2.79 -21.14 -11.23
N ASP A 163 -1.46 -21.23 -11.26
CA ASP A 163 -0.57 -20.57 -10.30
C ASP A 163 -0.64 -19.04 -10.40
N VAL A 164 -0.84 -18.47 -11.60
CA VAL A 164 -1.07 -17.03 -11.79
C VAL A 164 -2.40 -16.62 -11.18
N LEU A 165 -3.45 -17.41 -11.40
CA LEU A 165 -4.77 -17.15 -10.82
C LEU A 165 -4.73 -17.21 -9.29
N GLN A 166 -4.06 -18.22 -8.73
CA GLN A 166 -3.89 -18.37 -7.29
C GLN A 166 -3.13 -17.17 -6.71
N THR A 167 -2.02 -16.75 -7.31
CA THR A 167 -1.29 -15.54 -6.86
C THR A 167 -2.20 -14.31 -6.88
N ARG A 168 -2.99 -14.11 -7.96
CA ARG A 168 -3.94 -12.98 -8.03
C ARG A 168 -4.97 -13.03 -6.90
N LEU A 169 -5.59 -14.18 -6.65
CA LEU A 169 -6.60 -14.33 -5.60
C LEU A 169 -6.00 -14.04 -4.21
N LEU A 170 -4.81 -14.57 -3.93
CA LEU A 170 -4.11 -14.29 -2.68
C LEU A 170 -3.81 -12.79 -2.50
N LEU A 171 -3.39 -12.10 -3.56
CA LEU A 171 -3.13 -10.66 -3.51
C LEU A 171 -4.40 -9.83 -3.23
N VAL A 172 -5.54 -10.25 -3.76
CA VAL A 172 -6.84 -9.62 -3.48
C VAL A 172 -7.28 -9.89 -2.04
N GLU A 173 -7.18 -11.14 -1.58
CA GLU A 173 -7.58 -11.53 -0.22
C GLU A 173 -6.72 -10.81 0.84
N GLN A 174 -5.40 -10.75 0.63
CA GLN A 174 -4.47 -10.10 1.56
C GLN A 174 -4.69 -8.59 1.67
N GLN A 175 -5.25 -7.95 0.63
CA GLN A 175 -5.57 -6.53 0.62
C GLN A 175 -6.80 -6.19 1.48
N GLN A 176 -7.68 -7.15 1.78
CA GLN A 176 -8.84 -6.92 2.64
C GLN A 176 -8.47 -6.75 4.12
N ASN A 177 -7.23 -7.08 4.51
CA ASN A 177 -6.74 -6.88 5.86
C ASN A 177 -6.28 -5.42 6.07
N GLU A 178 -7.17 -4.47 5.80
CA GLU A 178 -6.90 -3.04 5.97
C GLU A 178 -6.56 -2.74 7.44
N LEU A 179 -5.64 -1.77 7.64
CA LEU A 179 -5.34 -1.23 8.96
C LEU A 179 -6.63 -0.78 9.64
N PRO A 180 -7.00 -1.35 10.82
CA PRO A 180 -8.25 -0.99 11.46
C PRO A 180 -8.23 0.50 11.80
N PRO A 181 -9.26 1.27 11.39
CA PRO A 181 -9.28 2.73 11.56
C PRO A 181 -9.17 3.15 13.03
N ALA A 182 -9.59 2.28 13.95
CA ALA A 182 -9.45 2.49 15.39
C ALA A 182 -7.98 2.68 15.84
N PHE A 183 -7.02 1.92 15.28
CA PHE A 183 -5.60 2.07 15.62
C PHE A 183 -5.07 3.45 15.21
N LEU A 184 -5.49 3.93 14.04
CA LEU A 184 -5.08 5.25 13.54
C LEU A 184 -5.68 6.38 14.38
N VAL A 185 -6.96 6.28 14.75
CA VAL A 185 -7.62 7.25 15.64
C VAL A 185 -6.92 7.31 16.99
N LEU A 186 -6.64 6.15 17.59
CA LEU A 186 -5.93 6.06 18.87
C LEU A 186 -4.52 6.67 18.78
N LEU A 187 -3.80 6.40 17.70
CA LEU A 187 -2.46 6.97 17.47
C LEU A 187 -2.50 8.50 17.33
N ILE A 188 -3.43 9.04 16.53
CA ILE A 188 -3.60 10.49 16.39
C ILE A 188 -3.96 11.13 17.74
N PHE A 189 -4.80 10.45 18.53
CA PHE A 189 -5.16 10.91 19.86
C PHE A 189 -3.94 11.00 20.79
N TRP A 190 -3.11 9.95 20.85
CA TRP A 190 -1.87 9.95 21.64
C TRP A 190 -0.88 11.02 21.17
N LEU A 191 -0.69 11.16 19.85
CA LEU A 191 0.15 12.22 19.28
C LEU A 191 -0.36 13.61 19.62
N THR A 192 -1.67 13.83 19.56
CA THR A 192 -2.27 15.11 19.92
C THR A 192 -2.02 15.42 21.39
N GLY A 193 -2.23 14.47 22.30
CA GLY A 193 -1.92 14.61 23.73
C GLY A 193 -0.44 14.90 24.01
N LEU A 194 0.46 14.27 23.25
CA LEU A 194 1.90 14.52 23.33
C LEU A 194 2.23 15.97 22.93
N PHE A 195 1.70 16.44 21.81
CA PHE A 195 1.94 17.79 21.31
C PHE A 195 1.25 18.87 22.16
N ILE A 196 0.10 18.56 22.80
CA ILE A 196 -0.48 19.39 23.87
C ILE A 196 0.52 19.55 25.01
N SER A 197 1.13 18.46 25.46
CA SER A 197 2.12 18.49 26.55
C SER A 197 3.34 19.32 26.18
N PHE A 198 3.83 19.21 24.93
CA PHE A 198 4.91 20.07 24.43
C PHE A 198 4.51 21.54 24.36
N GLY A 199 3.32 21.86 23.85
CA GLY A 199 2.79 23.21 23.78
C GLY A 199 2.58 23.84 25.16
N LEU A 200 2.12 23.06 26.14
CA LEU A 200 1.88 23.52 27.52
C LEU A 200 3.16 24.00 28.21
N PHE A 201 4.30 23.39 27.91
CA PHE A 201 5.58 23.73 28.52
C PHE A 201 6.54 24.50 27.61
N ALA A 202 6.14 24.76 26.37
CA ALA A 202 6.95 25.50 25.40
C ALA A 202 7.10 26.98 25.80
N PRO A 203 8.29 27.57 25.65
CA PRO A 203 8.44 29.02 25.69
C PRO A 203 7.79 29.64 24.45
N ARG A 204 7.18 30.82 24.61
CA ARG A 204 6.46 31.54 23.55
C ARG A 204 7.40 32.30 22.63
N ASN A 205 8.24 31.57 21.90
CA ASN A 205 9.08 32.15 20.84
C ASN A 205 8.70 31.55 19.47
N GLY A 206 8.92 32.34 18.41
CA GLY A 206 8.60 31.90 17.05
C GLY A 206 9.39 30.66 16.63
N THR A 207 10.62 30.51 17.11
CA THR A 207 11.49 29.37 16.81
C THR A 207 10.92 28.05 17.32
N VAL A 208 10.46 27.97 18.58
CA VAL A 208 9.86 26.75 19.13
C VAL A 208 8.57 26.41 18.41
N LEU A 209 7.75 27.42 18.07
CA LEU A 209 6.54 27.18 17.28
C LEU A 209 6.88 26.58 15.90
N ALA A 210 7.89 27.12 15.22
CA ALA A 210 8.35 26.59 13.93
C ALA A 210 8.88 25.16 14.05
N VAL A 211 9.65 24.85 15.10
CA VAL A 211 10.15 23.48 15.34
C VAL A 211 8.98 22.52 15.61
N LEU A 212 8.03 22.89 16.46
CA LEU A 212 6.87 22.05 16.75
C LEU A 212 5.98 21.84 15.52
N LEU A 213 5.84 22.86 14.66
CA LEU A 213 5.16 22.72 13.37
C LEU A 213 5.87 21.71 12.46
N ILE A 214 7.20 21.81 12.32
CA ILE A 214 8.00 20.85 11.53
C ILE A 214 7.83 19.44 12.09
N CYS A 215 7.88 19.25 13.41
CA CYS A 215 7.63 17.94 14.03
C CYS A 215 6.23 17.41 13.72
N ALA A 216 5.19 18.25 13.82
CA ALA A 216 3.81 17.87 13.52
C ALA A 216 3.65 17.44 12.06
N VAL A 217 4.23 18.21 11.13
CA VAL A 217 4.23 17.88 9.69
C VAL A 217 4.99 16.59 9.43
N SER A 218 6.16 16.39 10.04
CA SER A 218 6.95 15.16 9.89
C SER A 218 6.19 13.91 10.32
N VAL A 219 5.54 13.94 11.49
CA VAL A 219 4.77 12.78 11.98
C VAL A 219 3.53 12.54 11.12
N SER A 220 2.83 13.61 10.72
CA SER A 220 1.67 13.51 9.84
C SER A 220 2.04 12.96 8.46
N SER A 221 3.23 13.30 7.97
CA SER A 221 3.78 12.76 6.72
C SER A 221 4.07 11.26 6.84
N ALA A 222 4.56 10.79 7.99
CA ALA A 222 4.73 9.37 8.25
C ALA A 222 3.37 8.62 8.25
N ILE A 223 2.34 9.18 8.89
CA ILE A 223 0.97 8.62 8.86
C ILE A 223 0.44 8.58 7.42
N PHE A 224 0.66 9.64 6.64
CA PHE A 224 0.28 9.69 5.24
C PHE A 224 0.97 8.59 4.43
N LEU A 225 2.29 8.39 4.62
CA LEU A 225 3.05 7.32 3.95
C LEU A 225 2.51 5.93 4.33
N VAL A 226 2.20 5.70 5.61
CA VAL A 226 1.58 4.43 6.05
C VAL A 226 0.28 4.16 5.29
N LEU A 227 -0.59 5.16 5.17
CA LEU A 227 -1.87 5.03 4.47
C LEU A 227 -1.70 4.77 2.97
N GLU A 228 -0.77 5.48 2.34
CA GLU A 228 -0.44 5.30 0.92
C GLU A 228 0.14 3.91 0.64
N MET A 229 1.07 3.45 1.48
CA MET A 229 1.66 2.12 1.33
C MET A 229 0.65 1.00 1.60
N ASN A 230 -0.34 1.23 2.46
CA ASN A 230 -1.43 0.29 2.69
C ASN A 230 -2.42 0.20 1.52
N ARG A 231 -2.31 1.08 0.52
CA ARG A 231 -3.07 1.04 -0.73
C ARG A 231 -2.12 0.95 -1.95
N PRO A 232 -1.38 -0.15 -2.11
CA PRO A 232 -0.28 -0.27 -3.07
C PRO A 232 -0.68 -0.16 -4.54
N LEU A 233 -1.96 -0.39 -4.86
CA LEU A 233 -2.51 -0.21 -6.21
C LEU A 233 -3.27 1.12 -6.38
N ASP A 234 -3.71 1.70 -5.27
CA ASP A 234 -4.59 2.85 -5.19
C ASP A 234 -3.97 3.98 -4.35
N GLY A 235 -3.25 4.88 -5.02
CA GLY A 235 -2.61 5.99 -4.34
C GLY A 235 -1.68 6.80 -5.25
N PHE A 236 -0.94 7.71 -4.63
CA PHE A 236 0.22 8.38 -5.19
C PHE A 236 1.42 7.42 -5.27
N ILE A 237 1.63 6.57 -4.27
CA ILE A 237 2.71 5.58 -4.26
C ILE A 237 2.15 4.24 -4.74
N LYS A 238 2.39 3.92 -6.01
CA LYS A 238 1.90 2.69 -6.62
C LYS A 238 3.02 1.70 -6.87
N VAL A 239 2.68 0.42 -6.77
CA VAL A 239 3.53 -0.66 -7.30
C VAL A 239 3.72 -0.47 -8.81
N SER A 240 4.91 -0.79 -9.30
CA SER A 240 5.26 -0.60 -10.72
C SER A 240 4.59 -1.65 -11.62
N SER A 241 4.11 -1.22 -12.79
CA SER A 241 3.65 -2.11 -13.86
C SER A 241 4.79 -2.69 -14.70
N ALA A 242 6.04 -2.31 -14.43
CA ALA A 242 7.21 -2.69 -15.24
C ALA A 242 7.38 -4.21 -15.46
N PRO A 243 7.16 -5.10 -14.46
CA PRO A 243 7.28 -6.54 -14.69
C PRO A 243 6.29 -7.08 -15.72
N LEU A 244 5.05 -6.58 -15.73
CA LEU A 244 4.02 -6.99 -16.69
C LEU A 244 4.26 -6.37 -18.06
N ARG A 245 4.68 -5.10 -18.13
CA ARG A 245 5.08 -4.46 -19.40
C ARG A 245 6.23 -5.20 -20.06
N LYS A 246 7.24 -5.59 -19.28
CA LYS A 246 8.35 -6.42 -19.76
C LYS A 246 7.88 -7.78 -20.27
N ALA A 247 6.90 -8.41 -19.59
CA ALA A 247 6.32 -9.66 -20.08
C ALA A 247 5.65 -9.48 -21.45
N VAL A 248 4.86 -8.41 -21.65
CA VAL A 248 4.26 -8.08 -22.96
C VAL A 248 5.29 -7.85 -24.06
N GLU A 249 6.40 -7.17 -23.75
CA GLU A 249 7.48 -6.93 -24.72
C GLU A 249 8.24 -8.19 -25.15
N LEU A 250 8.20 -9.24 -24.32
CA LEU A 250 8.85 -10.52 -24.57
C LEU A 250 7.90 -11.54 -25.21
N ILE A 251 6.58 -11.44 -24.99
CA ILE A 251 5.60 -12.31 -25.65
C ILE A 251 5.70 -12.14 -27.17
N GLY A 252 5.92 -13.25 -27.87
CA GLY A 252 5.98 -13.32 -29.33
C GLY A 252 7.36 -13.03 -29.95
N LYS A 253 8.37 -12.74 -29.12
CA LYS A 253 9.78 -12.84 -29.53
C LYS A 253 10.26 -14.29 -29.41
#